data_AF-A0AA96W074-F1
#
_entry.id   AF-A0AA96W074-F1
#
_cell.length_a   1.000
_cell.length_b   1.000
_cell.length_c   1.000
_cell.angle_alpha   90.00
_cell.angle_beta   90.00
_cell.angle_gamma   90.00
#
_symmetry.space_group_name_H-M   'P 1'
#
loop_
_entity.id
_entity.type
_entity.pdbx_description
1 polymer ?
#
loop_
_entity_poly.entity_id
_entity_poly.type
_entity_poly.pdbx_seq_one_letter_code
_entity_poly.pdbx_strand_id
1 'polypeptide(L)'
;MERHRLSDAENRRIFRERIVPDLLAGRVGQETPTVVFLVGQPGAGKSRVTEMVAGALNRHGGFADVDSDLYKPYHPAYARLMAEDDTLMAAYTRADGRAWMAQAEAYVREHGLHAIIQETSQNARAVEEKMRAYRDSGARVEALFMGVPQAMSNQGIVNRYFEQLADRGQGRLTVQSNADESYAGILELADRVDRGALADLASVYRRGESKPRYSNSLDGTGNWAGPPELRQALATERARPWTAAESDSFVSTQLRLREGAQALGPEWPDRLTRIEDQARPLLTPAAAARLPSTAPSPPQPPMTPPTPPTPPAPPKAAGPAAPSPSPSPTSPSAAAARSRSTPRSGGPATPGQAPPPGQGPRPGSGRAAVPPPQGPTGPDPNRRGR
;
A
#
# COMPACT_ATOMS: atom_id res chain seq x y z
N MET A 1 -9.96 27.31 -13.22
CA MET A 1 -9.94 26.44 -12.01
C MET A 1 -11.20 26.59 -11.13
N GLU A 2 -12.05 27.60 -11.31
CA GLU A 2 -13.22 27.86 -10.43
C GLU A 2 -14.53 27.18 -10.82
N ARG A 3 -14.63 26.56 -12.00
CA ARG A 3 -15.90 26.09 -12.59
C ARG A 3 -16.67 25.07 -11.72
N HIS A 4 -15.98 24.38 -10.82
CA HIS A 4 -16.58 23.37 -9.94
C HIS A 4 -16.42 23.67 -8.45
N ARG A 5 -15.79 24.80 -8.09
CA ARG A 5 -15.64 25.16 -6.68
C ARG A 5 -17.00 25.48 -6.09
N LEU A 6 -17.33 24.91 -4.94
CA LEU A 6 -18.58 25.22 -4.26
C LEU A 6 -18.54 26.64 -3.67
N SER A 7 -19.71 27.24 -3.51
CA SER A 7 -19.82 28.42 -2.64
C SER A 7 -19.51 28.01 -1.20
N ASP A 8 -18.99 28.93 -0.40
CA ASP A 8 -18.68 28.64 1.01
C ASP A 8 -19.92 28.17 1.80
N ALA A 9 -21.11 28.69 1.45
CA ALA A 9 -22.37 28.28 2.05
C ALA A 9 -22.71 26.82 1.72
N GLU A 10 -22.56 26.42 0.46
CA GLU A 10 -22.83 25.05 0.02
C GLU A 10 -21.79 24.06 0.56
N ASN A 11 -20.52 24.44 0.58
CA ASN A 11 -19.45 23.66 1.19
C ASN A 11 -19.76 23.36 2.68
N ARG A 12 -20.09 24.39 3.47
CA ARG A 12 -20.47 24.23 4.89
C ARG A 12 -21.77 23.45 5.07
N ARG A 13 -22.72 23.59 4.16
CA ARG A 13 -23.98 22.82 4.19
C ARG A 13 -23.70 21.33 4.03
N ILE A 14 -22.95 20.94 2.99
CA ILE A 14 -22.55 19.54 2.76
C ILE A 14 -21.78 18.98 3.95
N PHE A 15 -20.88 19.77 4.55
CA PHE A 15 -20.14 19.34 5.72
C PHE A 15 -21.08 18.99 6.89
N ARG A 16 -21.96 19.91 7.28
CA ARG A 16 -22.85 19.72 8.43
C ARG A 16 -23.93 18.67 8.19
N GLU A 17 -24.51 18.63 7.00
CA GLU A 17 -25.69 17.80 6.70
C GLU A 17 -25.32 16.40 6.20
N ARG A 18 -24.07 16.18 5.74
CA ARG A 18 -23.65 14.90 5.16
C ARG A 18 -22.38 14.35 5.79
N ILE A 19 -21.28 15.11 5.76
CA ILE A 19 -19.98 14.62 6.24
C ILE A 19 -20.00 14.36 7.74
N VAL A 20 -20.55 15.27 8.55
CA VAL A 20 -20.63 15.11 10.00
C VAL A 20 -21.47 13.88 10.38
N PRO A 21 -22.73 13.71 9.93
CA PRO A 21 -23.53 12.53 10.25
C PRO A 21 -22.87 11.20 9.84
N ASP A 22 -22.28 11.16 8.64
CA ASP A 22 -21.74 9.92 8.08
C ASP A 22 -20.41 9.51 8.71
N LEU A 23 -19.50 10.48 8.93
CA LEU A 23 -18.09 10.20 9.23
C LEU A 23 -17.66 10.59 10.65
N LEU A 24 -18.30 11.60 11.27
CA LEU A 24 -17.78 12.21 12.51
C LEU A 24 -18.71 12.04 13.72
N ALA A 25 -20.03 12.06 13.53
CA ALA A 25 -21.02 11.98 14.60
C ALA A 25 -21.08 10.58 15.24
N GLY A 26 -21.58 10.45 16.48
CA GLY A 26 -21.69 9.15 17.16
C GLY A 26 -20.40 8.65 17.83
N ARG A 27 -19.42 9.55 18.01
CA ARG A 27 -18.19 9.32 18.78
C ARG A 27 -18.34 10.02 20.12
N VAL A 28 -17.75 9.46 21.16
CA VAL A 28 -17.89 9.97 22.53
C VAL A 28 -16.76 10.96 22.82
N GLY A 29 -17.11 12.20 23.18
CA GLY A 29 -16.16 13.21 23.61
C GLY A 29 -15.39 12.79 24.87
N GLN A 30 -14.13 13.19 24.94
CA GLN A 30 -13.19 12.87 26.00
C GLN A 30 -12.68 14.15 26.65
N GLU A 31 -12.38 14.11 27.95
CA GLU A 31 -11.72 15.22 28.64
C GLU A 31 -10.29 15.44 28.13
N THR A 32 -9.61 14.37 27.72
CA THR A 32 -8.26 14.41 27.14
C THR A 32 -8.21 13.48 25.93
N PRO A 33 -8.69 13.91 24.74
CA PRO A 33 -8.69 13.06 23.57
C PRO A 33 -7.27 12.76 23.08
N THR A 34 -7.00 11.50 22.75
CA THR A 34 -5.83 11.11 21.95
C THR A 34 -6.05 11.41 20.46
N VAL A 35 -5.19 12.26 19.90
CA VAL A 35 -5.13 12.57 18.47
C VAL A 35 -3.84 12.03 17.90
N VAL A 36 -3.96 11.06 17.00
CA VAL A 36 -2.84 10.33 16.40
C VAL A 36 -2.56 10.85 15.00
N PHE A 37 -1.42 11.50 14.81
CA PHE A 37 -0.87 11.83 13.51
C PHE A 37 -0.19 10.59 12.94
N LEU A 38 -0.85 9.91 12.00
CA LEU A 38 -0.28 8.77 11.29
C LEU A 38 0.41 9.27 10.01
N VAL A 39 1.73 9.45 10.13
CA VAL A 39 2.56 10.12 9.14
C VAL A 39 3.22 9.09 8.21
N GLY A 40 2.94 9.16 6.92
CA GLY A 40 3.56 8.29 5.93
C GLY A 40 3.25 8.71 4.51
N GLN A 41 4.25 8.64 3.64
CA GLN A 41 4.11 9.00 2.23
C GLN A 41 3.08 8.08 1.54
N PRO A 42 2.48 8.50 0.42
CA PRO A 42 1.61 7.62 -0.36
C PRO A 42 2.29 6.27 -0.66
N GLY A 43 1.57 5.17 -0.48
CA GLY A 43 2.09 3.81 -0.66
C GLY A 43 2.91 3.23 0.50
N ALA A 44 3.18 3.99 1.57
CA ALA A 44 3.93 3.49 2.74
C ALA A 44 3.22 2.35 3.51
N GLY A 45 1.93 2.12 3.28
CA GLY A 45 1.18 1.02 3.91
C GLY A 45 0.78 1.30 5.36
N LYS A 46 0.18 2.47 5.60
CA LYS A 46 -0.31 2.92 6.91
C LYS A 46 -1.39 2.01 7.52
N SER A 47 -2.14 1.27 6.69
CA SER A 47 -3.35 0.53 7.08
C SER A 47 -3.19 -0.35 8.30
N ARG A 48 -2.07 -1.10 8.42
CA ARG A 48 -1.84 -1.99 9.57
C ARG A 48 -1.72 -1.24 10.89
N VAL A 49 -1.04 -0.09 10.87
CA VAL A 49 -0.91 0.79 12.03
C VAL A 49 -2.24 1.50 12.29
N THR A 50 -2.96 1.93 11.25
CA THR A 50 -4.33 2.47 11.37
C THR A 50 -5.24 1.49 12.09
N GLU A 51 -5.29 0.21 11.68
CA GLU A 51 -6.11 -0.83 12.31
C GLU A 51 -5.77 -1.03 13.78
N MET A 52 -4.48 -1.05 14.12
CA MET A 52 -4.01 -1.19 15.50
C MET A 52 -4.48 -0.01 16.37
N VAL A 53 -4.29 1.22 15.89
CA VAL A 53 -4.69 2.45 16.60
C VAL A 53 -6.20 2.53 16.70
N ALA A 54 -6.92 2.27 15.62
CA ALA A 54 -8.39 2.23 15.57
C ALA A 54 -8.93 1.22 16.59
N GLY A 55 -8.34 0.04 16.67
CA GLY A 55 -8.71 -0.97 17.67
C GLY A 55 -8.52 -0.50 19.11
N ALA A 56 -7.51 0.32 19.38
CA ALA A 56 -7.31 0.95 20.69
C ALA A 56 -8.35 2.02 20.98
N LEU A 57 -8.51 3.00 20.08
CA LEU A 57 -9.42 4.15 20.26
C LEU A 57 -10.90 3.72 20.31
N ASN A 58 -11.29 2.68 19.57
CA ASN A 58 -12.66 2.14 19.60
C ASN A 58 -13.07 1.58 20.96
N ARG A 59 -12.11 1.16 21.80
CA ARG A 59 -12.42 0.74 23.18
C ARG A 59 -12.68 1.93 24.12
N HIS A 60 -12.40 3.15 23.67
CA HIS A 60 -12.48 4.38 24.44
C HIS A 60 -13.35 5.43 23.75
N GLY A 61 -14.53 5.04 23.24
CA GLY A 61 -15.49 6.00 22.69
C GLY A 61 -15.43 6.23 21.18
N GLY A 62 -14.56 5.52 20.47
CA GLY A 62 -14.42 5.64 19.02
C GLY A 62 -13.55 6.82 18.61
N PHE A 63 -13.32 6.98 17.30
CA PHE A 63 -12.49 8.05 16.76
C PHE A 63 -13.07 8.62 15.46
N ALA A 64 -12.60 9.82 15.11
CA ALA A 64 -12.75 10.41 13.78
C ALA A 64 -11.54 10.04 12.91
N ASP A 65 -11.78 9.40 11.76
CA ASP A 65 -10.75 9.21 10.73
C ASP A 65 -10.71 10.46 9.85
N VAL A 66 -9.61 11.22 9.93
CA VAL A 66 -9.47 12.51 9.27
C VAL A 66 -8.51 12.37 8.11
N ASP A 67 -9.10 12.14 6.93
CA ASP A 67 -8.39 11.98 5.66
C ASP A 67 -9.12 12.75 4.56
N SER A 68 -8.38 13.60 3.86
CA SER A 68 -8.89 14.38 2.72
C SER A 68 -9.55 13.53 1.64
N ASP A 69 -9.17 12.26 1.49
CA ASP A 69 -9.75 11.35 0.51
C ASP A 69 -11.16 10.89 0.86
N LEU A 70 -11.53 10.89 2.14
CA LEU A 70 -12.88 10.52 2.60
C LEU A 70 -13.92 11.59 2.25
N TYR A 71 -13.50 12.85 2.12
CA TYR A 71 -14.42 13.97 1.89
C TYR A 71 -14.67 14.24 0.41
N LYS A 72 -13.73 13.93 -0.49
CA LYS A 72 -13.87 14.20 -1.94
C LYS A 72 -15.14 13.61 -2.56
N PRO A 73 -15.59 12.38 -2.21
CA PRO A 73 -16.83 11.81 -2.74
C PRO A 73 -18.11 12.60 -2.43
N TYR A 74 -18.09 13.48 -1.43
CA TYR A 74 -19.23 14.34 -1.09
C TYR A 74 -19.42 15.50 -2.07
N HIS A 75 -18.41 15.79 -2.89
CA HIS A 75 -18.51 16.84 -3.91
C HIS A 75 -19.52 16.44 -4.99
N PRO A 76 -20.53 17.28 -5.32
CA PRO A 76 -21.58 16.94 -6.28
C PRO A 76 -21.07 16.54 -7.66
N ALA A 77 -19.95 17.12 -8.09
CA ALA A 77 -19.32 16.78 -9.37
C ALA A 77 -18.37 15.57 -9.32
N TYR A 78 -18.12 14.95 -8.16
CA TYR A 78 -17.08 13.94 -7.99
C TYR A 78 -17.25 12.75 -8.94
N ALA A 79 -18.43 12.11 -8.95
CA ALA A 79 -18.68 10.93 -9.78
C ALA A 79 -18.52 11.21 -11.28
N ARG A 80 -19.03 12.36 -11.74
CA ARG A 80 -18.90 12.79 -13.14
C ARG A 80 -17.43 13.05 -13.51
N LEU A 81 -16.70 13.80 -12.68
CA LEU A 81 -15.30 14.12 -12.95
C LEU A 81 -14.42 12.88 -12.90
N MET A 82 -14.68 11.95 -11.97
CA MET A 82 -13.97 10.66 -11.92
C MET A 82 -14.16 9.82 -13.18
N ALA A 83 -15.32 9.90 -13.84
CA ALA A 83 -15.61 9.17 -15.07
C ALA A 83 -15.02 9.85 -16.31
N GLU A 84 -14.84 11.17 -16.28
CA GLU A 84 -14.26 11.96 -17.38
C GLU A 84 -12.73 11.91 -17.38
N ASP A 85 -12.11 12.27 -16.25
CA ASP A 85 -10.65 12.38 -16.10
C ASP A 85 -10.29 12.50 -14.60
N ASP A 86 -9.54 11.53 -14.09
CA ASP A 86 -9.13 11.45 -12.67
C ASP A 86 -8.25 12.62 -12.22
N THR A 87 -7.48 13.18 -13.15
CA THR A 87 -6.58 14.32 -12.95
C THR A 87 -7.37 15.61 -12.88
N LEU A 88 -8.37 15.79 -13.76
CA LEU A 88 -9.31 16.91 -13.66
C LEU A 88 -10.11 16.85 -12.36
N MET A 89 -10.60 15.67 -11.95
CA MET A 89 -11.27 15.48 -10.66
C MET A 89 -10.40 15.98 -9.49
N ALA A 90 -9.14 15.55 -9.46
CA ALA A 90 -8.22 15.93 -8.39
C ALA A 90 -7.96 17.44 -8.37
N ALA A 91 -7.90 18.11 -9.52
CA ALA A 91 -7.74 19.57 -9.60
C ALA A 91 -8.98 20.31 -9.07
N TYR A 92 -10.18 19.86 -9.45
CA TYR A 92 -11.42 20.57 -9.15
C TYR A 92 -11.92 20.36 -7.71
N THR A 93 -11.72 19.18 -7.13
CA THR A 93 -12.22 18.88 -5.77
C THR A 93 -11.24 19.23 -4.66
N ARG A 94 -10.00 19.63 -4.99
CA ARG A 94 -8.93 19.89 -4.01
C ARG A 94 -9.27 21.02 -3.03
N ALA A 95 -9.84 22.13 -3.51
CA ALA A 95 -10.13 23.28 -2.64
C ALA A 95 -11.22 22.93 -1.62
N ASP A 96 -12.34 22.36 -2.08
CA ASP A 96 -13.44 21.94 -1.23
C ASP A 96 -13.04 20.82 -0.26
N GLY A 97 -12.26 19.84 -0.73
CA GLY A 97 -11.71 18.78 0.13
C GLY A 97 -10.79 19.31 1.23
N ARG A 98 -9.97 20.33 0.94
CA ARG A 98 -9.14 21.00 1.97
C ARG A 98 -10.00 21.77 2.98
N ALA A 99 -11.06 22.45 2.52
CA ALA A 99 -11.98 23.15 3.40
C ALA A 99 -12.71 22.17 4.35
N TRP A 100 -13.19 21.04 3.84
CA TRP A 100 -13.80 19.99 4.66
C TRP A 100 -12.82 19.35 5.63
N MET A 101 -11.56 19.14 5.23
CA MET A 101 -10.52 18.68 6.15
C MET A 101 -10.34 19.65 7.32
N ALA A 102 -10.24 20.96 7.05
CA ALA A 102 -10.10 21.97 8.11
C ALA A 102 -11.35 22.03 9.03
N GLN A 103 -12.55 21.88 8.46
CA GLN A 103 -13.80 21.82 9.22
C GLN A 103 -13.88 20.54 10.08
N ALA A 104 -13.43 19.39 9.58
CA ALA A 104 -13.36 18.14 10.33
C ALA A 104 -12.37 18.25 11.50
N GLU A 105 -11.18 18.81 11.27
CA GLU A 105 -10.21 19.07 12.33
C GLU A 105 -10.76 20.02 13.41
N ALA A 106 -11.50 21.07 13.02
CA ALA A 106 -12.18 21.95 13.97
C ALA A 106 -13.26 21.21 14.77
N TYR A 107 -14.09 20.43 14.09
CA TYR A 107 -15.14 19.61 14.73
C TYR A 107 -14.56 18.65 15.77
N VAL A 108 -13.45 17.96 15.44
CA VAL A 108 -12.75 17.06 16.37
C VAL A 108 -12.30 17.79 17.64
N ARG A 109 -11.69 18.98 17.50
CA ARG A 109 -11.26 19.78 18.65
C ARG A 109 -12.43 20.29 19.48
N GLU A 110 -13.47 20.84 18.84
CA GLU A 110 -14.65 21.38 19.51
C GLU A 110 -15.41 20.33 20.33
N HIS A 111 -15.41 19.07 19.87
CA HIS A 111 -16.15 17.98 20.51
C HIS A 111 -15.25 17.06 21.37
N GLY A 112 -13.96 17.37 21.51
CA GLY A 112 -13.02 16.57 22.28
C GLY A 112 -12.92 15.12 21.81
N LEU A 113 -12.90 14.88 20.50
CA LEU A 113 -12.92 13.51 19.94
C LEU A 113 -11.51 12.94 19.81
N HIS A 114 -11.37 11.63 20.04
CA HIS A 114 -10.21 10.92 19.50
C HIS A 114 -10.18 11.03 17.97
N ALA A 115 -8.97 11.08 17.40
CA ALA A 115 -8.82 11.13 15.96
C ALA A 115 -7.57 10.43 15.46
N ILE A 116 -7.64 9.95 14.23
CA ILE A 116 -6.47 9.56 13.44
C ILE A 116 -6.37 10.56 12.28
N ILE A 117 -5.30 11.34 12.24
CA ILE A 117 -5.01 12.29 11.17
C ILE A 117 -4.10 11.58 10.16
N GLN A 118 -4.62 11.29 8.97
CA GLN A 118 -3.84 10.67 7.89
C GLN A 118 -2.96 11.72 7.23
N GLU A 119 -1.66 11.73 7.55
CA GLU A 119 -0.74 12.77 7.11
C GLU A 119 0.32 12.23 6.13
N THR A 120 0.64 13.02 5.11
CA THR A 120 1.70 12.74 4.13
C THR A 120 2.87 13.73 4.23
N SER A 121 2.69 14.83 4.96
CA SER A 121 3.70 15.82 5.34
C SER A 121 4.38 16.55 4.16
N GLN A 122 3.60 16.96 3.16
CA GLN A 122 4.11 17.83 2.09
C GLN A 122 4.50 19.23 2.59
N ASN A 123 3.97 19.66 3.74
CA ASN A 123 4.32 20.92 4.39
C ASN A 123 4.47 20.69 5.90
N ALA A 124 5.69 20.41 6.34
CA ALA A 124 5.98 20.06 7.74
C ALA A 124 5.62 21.18 8.73
N ARG A 125 5.77 22.45 8.33
CA ARG A 125 5.38 23.60 9.15
C ARG A 125 3.87 23.64 9.40
N ALA A 126 3.07 23.43 8.36
CA ALA A 126 1.61 23.39 8.52
C ALA A 126 1.17 22.22 9.42
N VAL A 127 1.86 21.08 9.37
CA VAL A 127 1.58 19.96 10.27
C VAL A 127 1.97 20.29 11.71
N GLU A 128 3.12 20.92 11.94
CA GLU A 128 3.51 21.42 13.27
C GLU A 128 2.45 22.38 13.86
N GLU A 129 1.95 23.33 13.07
CA GLU A 129 0.88 24.24 13.49
C GLU A 129 -0.40 23.48 13.89
N LYS A 130 -0.77 22.42 13.16
CA LYS A 130 -1.89 21.54 13.54
C LYS A 130 -1.64 20.78 14.85
N MET A 131 -0.44 20.20 15.02
CA MET A 131 -0.10 19.47 16.24
C MET A 131 -0.20 20.37 17.47
N ARG A 132 0.31 21.61 17.37
CA ARG A 132 0.16 22.63 18.41
C ARG A 132 -1.31 22.96 18.68
N ALA A 133 -2.12 23.18 17.65
CA ALA A 133 -3.54 23.48 17.82
C ALA A 133 -4.33 22.36 18.54
N TYR A 134 -3.98 21.09 18.34
CA TYR A 134 -4.59 19.98 19.09
C TYR A 134 -4.11 19.92 20.55
N ARG A 135 -2.82 20.15 20.79
CA ARG A 135 -2.29 20.25 22.16
C ARG A 135 -2.94 21.39 22.93
N ASP A 136 -3.07 22.55 22.30
CA ASP A 136 -3.68 23.75 22.89
C ASP A 136 -5.18 23.53 23.19
N SER A 137 -5.84 22.61 22.49
CA SER A 137 -7.22 22.17 22.81
C SER A 137 -7.28 21.08 23.90
N GLY A 138 -6.17 20.77 24.58
CA GLY A 138 -6.11 19.76 25.64
C GLY A 138 -6.01 18.31 25.15
N ALA A 139 -5.70 18.09 23.87
CA ALA A 139 -5.53 16.74 23.35
C ALA A 139 -4.14 16.18 23.69
N ARG A 140 -4.08 14.87 23.96
CA ARG A 140 -2.84 14.09 23.88
C ARG A 140 -2.50 13.88 22.41
N VAL A 141 -1.34 14.33 21.98
CA VAL A 141 -0.87 14.22 20.60
C VAL A 141 0.11 13.06 20.48
N GLU A 142 -0.19 12.10 19.62
CA GLU A 142 0.75 11.01 19.28
C GLU A 142 1.14 11.11 17.81
N ALA A 143 2.41 10.87 17.49
CA ALA A 143 2.94 10.95 16.14
C ALA A 143 3.58 9.61 15.75
N LEU A 144 2.90 8.87 14.88
CA LEU A 144 3.33 7.55 14.42
C LEU A 144 3.81 7.65 12.97
N PHE A 145 5.10 7.43 12.75
CA PHE A 145 5.73 7.59 11.45
C PHE A 145 6.00 6.26 10.76
N MET A 146 5.83 6.23 9.45
CA MET A 146 6.21 5.09 8.61
C MET A 146 7.66 5.24 8.10
N GLY A 147 8.57 4.44 8.66
CA GLY A 147 9.96 4.31 8.23
C GLY A 147 10.11 3.35 7.06
N VAL A 148 9.57 3.73 5.90
CA VAL A 148 9.49 2.84 4.73
C VAL A 148 10.41 3.32 3.60
N PRO A 149 11.29 2.47 3.05
CA PRO A 149 12.13 2.80 1.90
C PRO A 149 11.33 3.30 0.69
N GLN A 150 11.89 4.27 -0.06
CA GLN A 150 11.19 4.94 -1.17
C GLN A 150 10.68 3.95 -2.23
N ALA A 151 11.50 2.96 -2.59
CA ALA A 151 11.14 1.93 -3.56
C ALA A 151 9.88 1.15 -3.16
N MET A 152 9.75 0.78 -1.88
CA MET A 152 8.56 0.08 -1.38
C MET A 152 7.31 0.96 -1.46
N SER A 153 7.40 2.24 -1.10
CA SER A 153 6.26 3.15 -1.22
C SER A 153 5.88 3.43 -2.67
N ASN A 154 6.86 3.58 -3.58
CA ASN A 154 6.60 3.79 -5.00
C ASN A 154 5.96 2.55 -5.64
N GLN A 155 6.43 1.34 -5.31
CA GLN A 155 5.76 0.10 -5.70
C GLN A 155 4.33 0.05 -5.14
N GLY A 156 4.13 0.45 -3.88
CA GLY A 156 2.81 0.50 -3.26
C GLY A 156 1.83 1.44 -3.96
N ILE A 157 2.30 2.59 -4.46
CA ILE A 157 1.48 3.52 -5.27
C ILE A 157 1.03 2.82 -6.55
N VAL A 158 1.95 2.19 -7.28
CA VAL A 158 1.65 1.51 -8.55
C VAL A 158 0.73 0.32 -8.33
N ASN A 159 1.02 -0.52 -7.33
CA ASN A 159 0.20 -1.68 -7.00
C ASN A 159 -1.25 -1.29 -6.69
N ARG A 160 -1.44 -0.26 -5.84
CA ARG A 160 -2.79 0.24 -5.53
C ARG A 160 -3.50 0.76 -6.78
N TYR A 161 -2.79 1.45 -7.67
CA TYR A 161 -3.39 1.94 -8.91
C TYR A 161 -3.83 0.79 -9.82
N PHE A 162 -3.02 -0.25 -9.98
CA PHE A 162 -3.37 -1.43 -10.79
C PHE A 162 -4.55 -2.19 -10.19
N GLU A 163 -4.61 -2.34 -8.87
CA GLU A 163 -5.76 -2.93 -8.17
C GLU A 163 -7.04 -2.13 -8.43
N GLN A 164 -6.98 -0.79 -8.43
CA GLN A 164 -8.13 0.07 -8.73
C GLN A 164 -8.59 -0.06 -10.19
N LEU A 165 -7.65 -0.09 -11.13
CA LEU A 165 -7.96 -0.34 -12.54
C LEU A 165 -8.64 -1.69 -12.74
N ALA A 166 -8.14 -2.74 -12.09
CA ALA A 166 -8.72 -4.07 -12.19
C ALA A 166 -10.12 -4.18 -11.55
N ASP A 167 -10.34 -3.51 -10.41
CA ASP A 167 -11.62 -3.54 -9.67
C ASP A 167 -12.70 -2.66 -10.34
N ARG A 168 -12.33 -1.49 -10.88
CA ARG A 168 -13.30 -0.44 -11.24
C ARG A 168 -13.18 0.07 -12.67
N GLY A 169 -12.18 -0.38 -13.43
CA GLY A 169 -11.82 0.19 -14.74
C GLY A 169 -11.18 1.58 -14.67
N GLN A 170 -11.06 2.16 -13.47
CA GLN A 170 -10.51 3.49 -13.22
C GLN A 170 -9.75 3.50 -11.88
N GLY A 171 -8.61 4.18 -11.85
CA GLY A 171 -7.78 4.34 -10.66
C GLY A 171 -7.27 5.76 -10.54
N ARG A 172 -6.76 6.13 -9.36
CA ARG A 172 -6.16 7.45 -9.13
C ARG A 172 -4.67 7.30 -8.86
N LEU A 173 -3.86 7.57 -9.86
CA LEU A 173 -2.41 7.50 -9.72
C LEU A 173 -1.90 8.71 -8.93
N THR A 174 -1.14 8.47 -7.87
CA THR A 174 -0.46 9.55 -7.15
C THR A 174 0.60 10.17 -8.06
N VAL A 175 0.55 11.49 -8.23
CA VAL A 175 1.61 12.25 -8.93
C VAL A 175 2.94 12.06 -8.21
N GLN A 176 3.97 11.66 -8.96
CA GLN A 176 5.26 11.24 -8.38
C GLN A 176 5.93 12.38 -7.59
N SER A 177 5.93 13.60 -8.09
CA SER A 177 6.51 14.76 -7.38
C SER A 177 5.88 14.99 -6.01
N ASN A 178 4.55 14.81 -5.88
CA ASN A 178 3.87 14.92 -4.59
C ASN A 178 4.29 13.81 -3.62
N ALA A 179 4.54 12.59 -4.12
CA ALA A 179 5.03 11.48 -3.32
C ALA A 179 6.48 11.72 -2.85
N ASP A 180 7.32 12.30 -3.71
CA ASP A 180 8.71 12.63 -3.39
C ASP A 180 8.80 13.80 -2.39
N GLU A 181 7.98 14.84 -2.57
CA GLU A 181 7.81 15.93 -1.59
C GLU A 181 7.38 15.39 -0.23
N SER A 182 6.38 14.49 -0.21
CA SER A 182 5.93 13.82 1.02
C SER A 182 7.08 13.02 1.65
N TYR A 183 7.84 12.28 0.84
CA TYR A 183 8.95 11.49 1.34
C TYR A 183 10.00 12.36 2.03
N ALA A 184 10.40 13.49 1.43
CA ALA A 184 11.33 14.44 2.02
C ALA A 184 10.74 15.15 3.26
N GLY A 185 9.52 15.68 3.15
CA GLY A 185 8.87 16.46 4.19
C GLY A 185 8.60 15.69 5.47
N ILE A 186 8.47 14.35 5.41
CA ILE A 186 8.37 13.50 6.61
C ILE A 186 9.61 13.59 7.51
N LEU A 187 10.82 13.67 6.93
CA LEU A 187 12.05 13.82 7.71
C LEU A 187 12.18 15.23 8.30
N GLU A 188 11.65 16.24 7.61
CA GLU A 188 11.57 17.60 8.15
C GLU A 188 10.58 17.66 9.32
N LEU A 189 9.41 17.02 9.20
CA LEU A 189 8.44 16.97 10.29
C LEU A 189 9.00 16.21 11.50
N ALA A 190 9.68 15.10 11.29
CA ALA A 190 10.32 14.36 12.38
C ALA A 190 11.31 15.24 13.18
N ASP A 191 12.13 16.02 12.48
CA ASP A 191 13.07 16.97 13.08
C ASP A 191 12.35 18.08 13.88
N ARG A 192 11.20 18.54 13.40
CA ARG A 192 10.36 19.51 14.12
C ARG A 192 9.73 18.89 15.37
N VAL A 193 9.26 17.64 15.27
CA VAL A 193 8.71 16.90 16.43
C VAL A 193 9.77 16.73 17.50
N ASP A 194 10.98 16.28 17.12
CA ASP A 194 12.13 16.13 18.02
C ASP A 194 12.47 17.46 18.71
N ARG A 195 12.73 18.53 17.94
CA ARG A 195 13.16 19.84 18.48
C ARG A 195 12.09 20.56 19.27
N GLY A 196 10.83 20.44 18.84
CA GLY A 196 9.69 21.17 19.41
C GLY A 196 8.93 20.40 20.49
N ALA A 197 9.34 19.16 20.79
CA ALA A 197 8.60 18.24 21.66
C ALA A 197 7.10 18.21 21.29
N LEU A 198 6.78 18.10 19.99
CA LEU A 198 5.42 18.36 19.46
C LEU A 198 4.39 17.27 19.73
N ALA A 199 4.82 16.09 20.20
CA ALA A 199 3.96 14.96 20.52
C ALA A 199 4.32 14.39 21.89
N ASP A 200 3.33 13.85 22.59
CA ASP A 200 3.49 13.12 23.85
C ASP A 200 4.11 11.73 23.63
N LEU A 201 3.91 11.17 22.43
CA LEU A 201 4.52 9.93 21.96
C LEU A 201 4.94 10.08 20.50
N ALA A 202 6.17 9.73 20.19
CA ALA A 202 6.67 9.64 18.82
C ALA A 202 7.21 8.23 18.55
N SER A 203 6.77 7.59 17.46
CA SER A 203 7.17 6.23 17.11
C SER A 203 7.46 6.05 15.62
N VAL A 204 8.32 5.10 15.27
CA VAL A 204 8.60 4.69 13.88
C VAL A 204 8.18 3.24 13.66
N TYR A 205 7.40 2.98 12.63
CA TYR A 205 6.93 1.66 12.22
C TYR A 205 7.48 1.26 10.85
N ARG A 206 7.68 -0.05 10.67
CA ARG A 206 7.90 -0.65 9.37
C ARG A 206 6.58 -1.03 8.71
N ARG A 207 6.59 -1.11 7.38
CA ARG A 207 5.43 -1.58 6.62
C ARG A 207 5.04 -2.99 7.04
N GLY A 208 3.78 -3.20 7.39
CA GLY A 208 3.24 -4.51 7.79
C GLY A 208 3.48 -4.91 9.25
N GLU A 209 4.22 -4.12 10.02
CA GLU A 209 4.46 -4.37 11.45
C GLU A 209 3.50 -3.55 12.32
N SER A 210 3.13 -4.10 13.49
CA SER A 210 2.37 -3.40 14.53
C SER A 210 3.23 -3.04 15.75
N LYS A 211 4.52 -3.42 15.75
CA LYS A 211 5.46 -3.05 16.80
C LYS A 211 6.38 -1.93 16.28
N PRO A 212 6.57 -0.84 17.03
CA PRO A 212 7.49 0.21 16.61
C PRO A 212 8.95 -0.25 16.70
N ARG A 213 9.78 0.31 15.81
CA ARG A 213 11.25 0.16 15.78
C ARG A 213 11.97 1.24 16.58
N TYR A 214 11.29 2.36 16.78
CA TYR A 214 11.69 3.46 17.65
C TYR A 214 10.45 3.97 18.37
N SER A 215 10.59 4.34 19.63
CA SER A 215 9.54 4.96 20.43
C SER A 215 10.18 5.86 21.46
N ASN A 216 9.67 7.09 21.60
CA ASN A 216 10.05 8.02 22.65
C ASN A 216 8.80 8.79 23.11
N SER A 217 8.78 9.18 24.38
CA SER A 217 7.64 9.88 24.98
C SER A 217 8.11 11.05 25.81
N LEU A 218 7.25 12.04 25.99
CA LEU A 218 7.51 13.10 26.96
C LEU A 218 7.31 12.59 28.38
N ASP A 219 8.15 13.07 29.29
CA ASP A 219 7.95 12.92 30.72
C ASP A 219 6.98 13.96 31.28
N GLY A 220 6.72 13.91 32.59
CA GLY A 220 5.82 14.86 33.26
C GLY A 220 6.31 16.31 33.28
N THR A 221 7.53 16.59 32.82
CA THR A 221 8.11 17.93 32.69
C THR A 221 8.07 18.47 31.26
N GLY A 222 7.57 17.68 30.32
CA GLY A 222 7.52 18.03 28.89
C GLY A 222 8.84 17.82 28.15
N ASN A 223 9.80 17.10 28.76
CA ASN A 223 11.06 16.74 28.12
C ASN A 223 10.98 15.31 27.57
N TRP A 224 11.73 15.02 26.51
CA TRP A 224 11.85 13.65 26.01
C TRP A 224 12.51 12.74 27.04
N ALA A 225 11.93 11.56 27.28
CA ALA A 225 12.46 10.57 28.20
C ALA A 225 13.79 9.96 27.71
N GLY A 226 13.94 9.83 26.39
CA GLY A 226 15.20 9.45 25.75
C GLY A 226 15.68 10.50 24.75
N PRO A 227 16.87 10.32 24.15
CA PRO A 227 17.36 11.20 23.10
C PRO A 227 16.34 11.38 21.94
N PRO A 228 16.09 12.63 21.48
CA PRO A 228 15.15 12.91 20.40
C PRO A 228 15.76 12.53 19.04
N GLU A 229 15.67 11.24 18.71
CA GLU A 229 16.28 10.61 17.53
C GLU A 229 15.24 10.16 16.49
N LEU A 230 14.02 10.71 16.50
CA LEU A 230 12.95 10.30 15.58
C LEU A 230 13.37 10.44 14.11
N ARG A 231 14.00 11.57 13.75
CA ARG A 231 14.53 11.78 12.39
C ARG A 231 15.56 10.70 12.02
N GLN A 232 16.48 10.41 12.94
CA GLN A 232 17.55 9.45 12.71
C GLN A 232 17.01 8.01 12.60
N ALA A 233 16.03 7.65 13.43
CA ALA A 233 15.33 6.38 13.35
C ALA A 233 14.64 6.20 11.99
N LEU A 234 13.98 7.23 11.47
CA LEU A 234 13.38 7.21 10.13
C LEU A 234 14.41 7.03 9.02
N ALA A 235 15.51 7.78 9.08
CA ALA A 235 16.60 7.68 8.10
C ALA A 235 17.20 6.26 8.10
N THR A 236 17.40 5.68 9.29
CA THR A 236 17.90 4.32 9.47
C THR A 236 16.97 3.28 8.84
N GLU A 237 15.66 3.38 9.11
CA GLU A 237 14.68 2.44 8.56
C GLU A 237 14.47 2.58 7.04
N ARG A 238 14.69 3.77 6.48
CA ARG A 238 14.64 4.01 5.03
C ARG A 238 15.85 3.47 4.28
N ALA A 239 17.02 3.43 4.92
CA ALA A 239 18.29 3.07 4.28
C ALA A 239 18.77 1.65 4.58
N ARG A 240 18.14 0.94 5.52
CA ARG A 240 18.60 -0.40 5.91
C ARG A 240 18.49 -1.41 4.76
N PRO A 241 19.38 -2.42 4.73
CA PRO A 241 19.17 -3.60 3.92
C PRO A 241 17.85 -4.30 4.28
N TRP A 242 17.22 -4.90 3.27
CA TRP A 242 15.99 -5.67 3.41
C TRP A 242 16.30 -7.10 3.82
N THR A 243 15.37 -7.68 4.56
CA THR A 243 15.39 -9.11 4.84
C THR A 243 15.14 -9.92 3.55
N ALA A 244 15.44 -11.22 3.58
CA ALA A 244 15.12 -12.12 2.47
C ALA A 244 13.62 -12.10 2.13
N ALA A 245 12.75 -12.19 3.15
CA ALA A 245 11.30 -12.17 2.97
C ALA A 245 10.79 -10.85 2.35
N GLU A 246 11.31 -9.70 2.79
CA GLU A 246 10.98 -8.40 2.20
C GLU A 246 11.44 -8.31 0.74
N SER A 247 12.65 -8.79 0.47
CA SER A 247 13.23 -8.80 -0.87
C SER A 247 12.42 -9.67 -1.83
N ASP A 248 12.06 -10.88 -1.41
CA ASP A 248 11.25 -11.80 -2.22
C ASP A 248 9.83 -11.27 -2.47
N SER A 249 9.20 -10.68 -1.45
CA SER A 249 7.89 -10.06 -1.57
C SER A 249 7.90 -8.89 -2.54
N PHE A 250 8.91 -8.03 -2.46
CA PHE A 250 9.08 -6.91 -3.36
C PHE A 250 9.29 -7.37 -4.80
N VAL A 251 10.20 -8.32 -5.05
CA VAL A 251 10.48 -8.85 -6.39
C VAL A 251 9.24 -9.52 -6.98
N SER A 252 8.53 -10.35 -6.20
CA SER A 252 7.29 -11.00 -6.63
C SER A 252 6.24 -9.98 -7.07
N THR A 253 6.04 -8.93 -6.27
CA THR A 253 5.12 -7.84 -6.61
C THR A 253 5.58 -7.10 -7.86
N GLN A 254 6.88 -6.79 -7.96
CA GLN A 254 7.44 -6.06 -9.10
C GLN A 254 7.24 -6.79 -10.42
N LEU A 255 7.49 -8.11 -10.45
CA LEU A 255 7.32 -8.93 -11.65
C LEU A 255 5.85 -9.01 -12.06
N ARG A 256 4.93 -9.14 -11.09
CA ARG A 256 3.48 -9.10 -11.34
C ARG A 256 3.03 -7.77 -11.93
N LEU A 257 3.58 -6.65 -11.42
CA LEU A 257 3.31 -5.33 -11.98
C LEU A 257 3.87 -5.20 -13.39
N ARG A 258 5.05 -5.76 -13.69
CA ARG A 258 5.58 -5.76 -15.07
C ARG A 258 4.67 -6.52 -16.03
N GLU A 259 4.14 -7.66 -15.62
CA GLU A 259 3.19 -8.43 -16.42
C GLU A 259 1.90 -7.62 -16.68
N GLY A 260 1.28 -7.09 -15.62
CA GLY A 260 0.06 -6.28 -15.75
C GLY A 260 0.26 -4.98 -16.54
N ALA A 261 1.46 -4.39 -16.48
CA ALA A 261 1.80 -3.15 -17.17
C ALA A 261 1.84 -3.27 -18.71
N GLN A 262 2.03 -4.48 -19.25
CA GLN A 262 2.14 -4.68 -20.71
C GLN A 262 0.91 -4.18 -21.48
N ALA A 263 -0.25 -4.15 -20.82
CA ALA A 263 -1.51 -3.71 -21.40
C ALA A 263 -1.83 -2.22 -21.19
N LEU A 264 -1.02 -1.47 -20.43
CA LEU A 264 -1.41 -0.14 -19.92
C LEU A 264 -0.70 1.05 -20.59
N GLY A 265 0.39 0.83 -21.33
CA GLY A 265 1.07 1.88 -22.09
C GLY A 265 2.60 1.91 -21.93
N PRO A 266 3.30 2.72 -22.75
CA PRO A 266 4.76 2.76 -22.81
C PRO A 266 5.43 3.41 -21.58
N GLU A 267 4.70 4.12 -20.72
CA GLU A 267 5.25 4.80 -19.55
C GLU A 267 5.55 3.86 -18.36
N TRP A 268 4.91 2.70 -18.32
CA TRP A 268 5.01 1.76 -17.20
C TRP A 268 6.35 1.05 -17.10
N PRO A 269 6.97 0.55 -18.20
CA PRO A 269 8.30 -0.04 -18.14
C PRO A 269 9.33 0.87 -17.46
N ASP A 270 9.41 2.15 -17.85
CA ASP A 270 10.36 3.11 -17.29
C ASP A 270 10.07 3.41 -15.81
N ARG A 271 8.79 3.56 -15.46
CA ARG A 271 8.38 3.77 -14.06
C ARG A 271 8.78 2.59 -13.19
N LEU A 272 8.57 1.35 -13.65
CA LEU A 272 8.92 0.14 -12.92
C LEU A 272 10.44 -0.04 -12.82
N THR A 273 11.19 0.25 -13.88
CA THR A 273 12.67 0.23 -13.84
C THR A 273 13.21 1.20 -12.80
N ARG A 274 12.69 2.44 -12.71
CA ARG A 274 13.10 3.40 -11.66
C ARG A 274 12.87 2.87 -10.25
N ILE A 275 11.76 2.17 -10.01
CA ILE A 275 11.45 1.56 -8.71
C ILE A 275 12.45 0.45 -8.38
N GLU A 276 12.85 -0.34 -9.38
CA GLU A 276 13.85 -1.40 -9.23
C GLU A 276 15.22 -0.82 -8.90
N ASP A 277 15.64 0.24 -9.59
CA ASP A 277 16.92 0.91 -9.32
C ASP A 277 17.00 1.47 -7.91
N GLN A 278 15.90 2.02 -7.41
CA GLN A 278 15.80 2.44 -6.01
C GLN A 278 15.88 1.26 -5.03
N ALA A 279 15.40 0.07 -5.40
CA ALA A 279 15.38 -1.11 -4.54
C ALA A 279 16.68 -1.90 -4.52
N ARG A 280 17.40 -1.97 -5.65
CA ARG A 280 18.64 -2.76 -5.82
C ARG A 280 19.65 -2.63 -4.69
N PRO A 281 20.02 -1.44 -4.19
CA PRO A 281 21.01 -1.33 -3.11
C PRO A 281 20.50 -1.86 -1.76
N LEU A 282 19.20 -2.07 -1.61
CA LEU A 282 18.58 -2.54 -0.37
C LEU A 282 18.21 -4.03 -0.41
N LEU A 283 18.06 -4.60 -1.61
CA LEU A 283 17.70 -6.02 -1.80
C LEU A 283 18.83 -6.97 -1.40
N THR A 284 18.47 -8.22 -1.08
CA THR A 284 19.47 -9.29 -1.07
C THR A 284 20.02 -9.52 -2.48
N PRO A 285 21.30 -9.92 -2.63
CA PRO A 285 21.89 -10.17 -3.95
C PRO A 285 21.10 -11.18 -4.80
N ALA A 286 20.57 -12.24 -4.18
CA ALA A 286 19.75 -13.25 -4.85
C ALA A 286 18.44 -12.67 -5.40
N ALA A 287 17.77 -11.80 -4.65
CA ALA A 287 16.55 -11.15 -5.10
C ALA A 287 16.83 -10.11 -6.20
N ALA A 288 17.91 -9.33 -6.05
CA ALA A 288 18.32 -8.34 -7.05
C ALA A 288 18.60 -8.98 -8.43
N ALA A 289 19.18 -10.18 -8.45
CA ALA A 289 19.48 -10.93 -9.67
C ALA A 289 18.22 -11.39 -10.44
N ARG A 290 17.04 -11.42 -9.80
CA ARG A 290 15.77 -11.79 -10.41
C ARG A 290 15.07 -10.63 -11.11
N LEU A 291 15.46 -9.38 -10.83
CA LEU A 291 14.90 -8.21 -11.49
C LEU A 291 15.55 -8.02 -12.86
N PRO A 292 14.82 -7.50 -13.87
CA PRO A 292 15.39 -7.24 -15.20
C PRO A 292 16.65 -6.38 -15.12
N SER A 293 17.65 -6.63 -15.97
CA SER A 293 18.87 -5.82 -15.99
C SER A 293 18.58 -4.39 -16.45
N THR A 294 19.24 -3.41 -15.83
CA THR A 294 19.16 -1.99 -16.21
C THR A 294 20.24 -1.56 -17.19
N ALA A 295 21.17 -2.46 -17.54
CA ALA A 295 22.10 -2.20 -18.62
C ALA A 295 21.35 -2.28 -19.96
N PRO A 296 21.56 -1.31 -20.89
CA PRO A 296 21.17 -1.54 -22.28
C PRO A 296 21.81 -2.84 -22.73
N SER A 297 21.04 -3.71 -23.38
CA SER A 297 21.62 -4.91 -24.00
C SER A 297 22.80 -4.46 -24.86
N PRO A 298 24.00 -5.08 -24.74
CA PRO A 298 25.06 -4.80 -25.68
C PRO A 298 24.50 -5.01 -27.09
N PRO A 299 24.87 -4.17 -28.08
CA PRO A 299 24.43 -4.37 -29.45
C PRO A 299 24.70 -5.82 -29.81
N GLN A 300 23.66 -6.53 -30.27
CA GLN A 300 23.87 -7.89 -30.73
C GLN A 300 25.00 -7.87 -31.76
N PRO A 301 26.01 -8.75 -31.64
CA PRO A 301 27.05 -8.82 -32.66
C PRO A 301 26.34 -8.99 -34.01
N PRO A 302 26.75 -8.26 -35.06
CA PRO A 302 26.11 -8.36 -36.35
C PRO A 302 26.06 -9.83 -36.74
N MET A 303 24.87 -10.31 -37.10
CA MET A 303 24.71 -11.65 -37.64
C MET A 303 25.68 -11.78 -38.82
N THR A 304 26.73 -12.58 -38.64
CA THR A 304 27.64 -12.91 -39.73
C THR A 304 26.81 -13.54 -40.84
N PRO A 305 26.82 -12.99 -42.06
CA PRO A 305 26.12 -13.63 -43.17
C PRO A 305 26.71 -15.04 -43.38
N PRO A 306 25.88 -16.03 -43.75
CA PRO A 306 26.38 -17.38 -43.99
C PRO A 306 27.44 -17.36 -45.09
N THR A 307 28.61 -17.94 -44.78
CA THR A 307 29.69 -18.15 -45.73
C THR A 307 29.18 -18.98 -46.92
N PRO A 308 29.38 -18.53 -48.18
CA PRO A 308 28.99 -19.34 -49.34
C PRO A 308 29.83 -20.62 -49.42
N PRO A 309 29.27 -21.74 -49.91
CA PRO A 309 30.00 -23.00 -50.01
C PRO A 309 31.13 -22.92 -51.03
N THR A 310 32.30 -23.44 -50.65
CA THR A 310 33.50 -23.56 -51.48
C THR A 310 33.26 -24.49 -52.68
N PRO A 311 33.65 -24.12 -53.91
CA PRO A 311 33.53 -25.01 -55.07
C PRO A 311 34.57 -26.15 -55.05
N PRO A 312 34.29 -27.30 -55.67
CA PRO A 312 35.16 -28.47 -55.62
C PRO A 312 36.43 -28.30 -56.47
N ALA A 313 37.53 -28.89 -55.99
CA ALA A 313 38.84 -28.87 -56.65
C ALA A 313 38.91 -29.83 -57.86
N PRO A 314 39.71 -29.52 -58.89
CA PRO A 314 39.86 -30.36 -60.09
C PRO A 314 40.90 -31.50 -59.91
N PRO A 315 40.85 -32.57 -60.73
CA PRO A 315 41.65 -33.79 -60.53
C PRO A 315 42.96 -33.81 -61.34
N LYS A 316 44.00 -34.46 -60.78
CA LYS A 316 45.21 -35.01 -61.44
C LYS A 316 45.86 -36.03 -60.48
N ALA A 317 46.60 -37.09 -60.82
CA ALA A 317 46.76 -38.02 -61.94
C ALA A 317 47.62 -39.20 -61.40
N ALA A 318 47.52 -40.41 -61.98
CA ALA A 318 48.13 -41.71 -61.57
C ALA A 318 49.68 -41.75 -61.53
N GLY A 319 50.44 -42.68 -60.91
CA GLY A 319 50.28 -44.01 -60.27
C GLY A 319 51.65 -44.41 -59.63
N PRO A 320 52.08 -45.70 -59.42
CA PRO A 320 51.43 -46.99 -59.68
C PRO A 320 51.44 -48.05 -58.52
N ALA A 321 50.50 -49.02 -58.65
CA ALA A 321 50.47 -50.49 -58.38
C ALA A 321 51.40 -51.16 -57.31
N ALA A 322 51.09 -52.25 -56.57
CA ALA A 322 49.99 -53.23 -56.32
C ALA A 322 50.58 -54.24 -55.27
N PRO A 323 50.01 -55.42 -54.86
CA PRO A 323 48.74 -56.07 -55.22
C PRO A 323 47.91 -56.65 -54.04
N SER A 324 46.69 -57.09 -54.37
CA SER A 324 45.71 -57.85 -53.56
C SER A 324 45.95 -59.39 -53.66
N PRO A 325 45.16 -60.28 -52.99
CA PRO A 325 43.81 -60.62 -53.50
C PRO A 325 42.70 -60.95 -52.46
N SER A 326 41.49 -60.92 -53.00
CA SER A 326 40.09 -61.22 -52.58
C SER A 326 39.83 -62.67 -52.07
N PRO A 327 38.58 -63.20 -51.89
CA PRO A 327 37.23 -62.67 -52.21
C PRO A 327 36.05 -62.97 -51.23
N SER A 328 34.90 -62.41 -51.60
CA SER A 328 33.49 -62.48 -51.10
C SER A 328 32.84 -63.89 -51.22
N PRO A 329 31.48 -64.12 -51.20
CA PRO A 329 30.29 -63.30 -50.87
C PRO A 329 29.16 -64.05 -50.08
N THR A 330 27.97 -63.43 -49.97
CA THR A 330 26.57 -63.97 -49.97
C THR A 330 25.67 -63.74 -48.73
N SER A 331 24.49 -63.17 -49.00
CA SER A 331 23.27 -63.01 -48.17
C SER A 331 22.41 -64.30 -48.19
N PRO A 332 21.11 -64.31 -47.82
CA PRO A 332 20.36 -63.84 -46.63
C PRO A 332 19.62 -65.04 -45.94
N SER A 333 18.74 -64.81 -44.93
CA SER A 333 17.42 -65.49 -44.74
C SER A 333 16.95 -65.74 -43.28
N ALA A 334 15.75 -65.21 -42.98
CA ALA A 334 14.56 -65.79 -42.33
C ALA A 334 14.50 -66.32 -40.86
N ALA A 335 13.32 -65.97 -40.28
CA ALA A 335 12.45 -66.78 -39.38
C ALA A 335 12.87 -66.86 -37.89
N ALA A 336 12.00 -66.88 -36.87
CA ALA A 336 10.54 -67.01 -36.77
C ALA A 336 10.09 -66.66 -35.32
N ALA A 337 8.76 -66.51 -35.16
CA ALA A 337 7.95 -66.98 -34.02
C ALA A 337 8.12 -66.29 -32.64
N ARG A 338 7.10 -66.05 -31.80
CA ARG A 338 5.65 -66.32 -31.69
C ARG A 338 5.17 -65.39 -30.53
N SER A 339 4.03 -64.71 -30.60
CA SER A 339 2.75 -65.08 -29.91
C SER A 339 2.94 -65.53 -28.44
N ARG A 340 2.24 -65.06 -27.40
CA ARG A 340 0.84 -64.57 -27.31
C ARG A 340 0.52 -64.18 -25.84
N SER A 341 -0.56 -63.39 -25.71
CA SER A 341 -1.63 -63.45 -24.68
C SER A 341 -1.44 -62.89 -23.25
N THR A 342 -2.16 -61.77 -23.04
CA THR A 342 -2.91 -61.33 -21.85
C THR A 342 -3.97 -62.37 -21.40
N PRO A 343 -4.61 -62.32 -20.19
CA PRO A 343 -5.73 -61.39 -19.94
C PRO A 343 -5.94 -60.90 -18.47
N ARG A 344 -6.90 -59.97 -18.36
CA ARG A 344 -7.49 -59.24 -17.21
C ARG A 344 -8.20 -60.09 -16.13
N SER A 345 -8.29 -59.53 -14.91
CA SER A 345 -9.48 -59.32 -14.02
C SER A 345 -8.97 -58.95 -12.61
N GLY A 346 -9.57 -58.18 -11.69
CA GLY A 346 -10.82 -57.43 -11.48
C GLY A 346 -10.66 -56.61 -10.15
N GLY A 347 -11.57 -55.69 -9.82
CA GLY A 347 -11.59 -54.91 -8.54
C GLY A 347 -12.00 -55.75 -7.30
N PRO A 348 -12.33 -55.19 -6.10
CA PRO A 348 -12.83 -53.82 -5.83
C PRO A 348 -12.40 -53.11 -4.49
N ALA A 349 -12.96 -51.90 -4.30
CA ALA A 349 -13.43 -51.23 -3.06
C ALA A 349 -12.48 -50.40 -2.12
N THR A 350 -13.01 -49.19 -1.82
CA THR A 350 -12.56 -48.08 -0.94
C THR A 350 -12.77 -48.37 0.57
N PRO A 351 -12.15 -47.59 1.49
CA PRO A 351 -12.86 -46.42 2.04
C PRO A 351 -11.99 -45.20 2.50
N GLY A 352 -12.60 -44.02 2.46
CA GLY A 352 -12.52 -43.02 3.54
C GLY A 352 -11.45 -41.92 3.46
N GLN A 353 -11.83 -40.70 3.02
CA GLN A 353 -11.29 -39.47 3.61
C GLN A 353 -12.31 -38.32 3.51
N ALA A 354 -12.49 -37.66 4.65
CA ALA A 354 -13.47 -36.62 4.94
C ALA A 354 -13.08 -35.24 4.36
N PRO A 355 -14.04 -34.36 4.06
CA PRO A 355 -13.78 -32.96 3.74
C PRO A 355 -13.72 -32.07 5.01
N PRO A 356 -13.02 -30.92 4.97
CA PRO A 356 -12.94 -30.01 6.11
C PRO A 356 -14.24 -29.21 6.33
N PRO A 357 -14.56 -28.78 7.57
CA PRO A 357 -15.81 -28.11 7.87
C PRO A 357 -15.73 -26.58 7.74
N GLY A 358 -16.87 -25.99 7.40
CA GLY A 358 -17.39 -24.83 8.13
C GLY A 358 -17.12 -23.44 7.56
N GLN A 359 -17.92 -23.04 6.57
CA GLN A 359 -18.27 -21.63 6.36
C GLN A 359 -19.12 -21.16 7.55
N GLY A 360 -18.64 -20.15 8.28
CA GLY A 360 -19.42 -19.46 9.32
C GLY A 360 -20.50 -18.56 8.70
N PRO A 361 -21.67 -18.41 9.35
CA PRO A 361 -22.84 -17.79 8.75
C PRO A 361 -22.81 -16.26 8.80
N ARG A 362 -23.40 -15.66 7.77
CA ARG A 362 -23.87 -14.27 7.74
C ARG A 362 -24.87 -14.03 8.88
N PRO A 363 -24.81 -12.89 9.61
CA PRO A 363 -25.95 -12.48 10.41
C PRO A 363 -26.97 -11.76 9.51
N GLY A 364 -28.12 -12.40 9.37
CA GLY A 364 -29.33 -11.79 8.85
C GLY A 364 -29.91 -10.78 9.84
N SER A 365 -30.60 -9.81 9.27
CA SER A 365 -31.49 -8.84 9.89
C SER A 365 -32.47 -9.49 10.88
N GLY A 366 -32.35 -9.12 12.16
CA GLY A 366 -33.33 -9.43 13.20
C GLY A 366 -33.60 -8.18 14.04
N ARG A 367 -34.65 -7.44 13.68
CA ARG A 367 -35.27 -6.42 14.53
C ARG A 367 -35.88 -7.13 15.75
N ALA A 368 -35.37 -6.85 16.93
CA ALA A 368 -36.11 -7.05 18.18
C ALA A 368 -36.27 -5.67 18.84
N ALA A 369 -37.52 -5.22 18.95
CA ALA A 369 -37.88 -4.00 19.65
C ALA A 369 -37.74 -4.22 21.16
N VAL A 370 -36.94 -3.38 21.81
CA VAL A 370 -36.89 -3.22 23.27
C VAL A 370 -37.61 -1.89 23.58
N PRO A 371 -38.57 -1.84 24.52
CA PRO A 371 -39.26 -0.61 24.87
C PRO A 371 -38.33 0.32 25.67
N PRO A 372 -38.56 1.65 25.65
CA PRO A 372 -37.67 2.59 26.30
C PRO A 372 -37.77 2.53 27.83
N PRO A 373 -36.68 2.86 28.56
CA PRO A 373 -36.70 2.98 30.01
C PRO A 373 -37.53 4.20 30.44
N GLN A 374 -38.34 4.02 31.48
CA GLN A 374 -39.03 5.12 32.15
C GLN A 374 -37.99 6.02 32.84
N GLY A 375 -38.02 7.32 32.50
CA GLY A 375 -37.24 8.35 33.17
C GLY A 375 -37.74 8.64 34.59
N PRO A 376 -36.94 9.36 35.40
CA PRO A 376 -37.17 9.55 36.82
C PRO A 376 -38.37 10.45 37.11
N THR A 377 -39.17 10.05 38.09
CA THR A 377 -40.23 10.84 38.71
C THR A 377 -39.67 12.14 39.30
N GLY A 378 -40.21 13.28 38.86
CA GLY A 378 -39.95 14.59 39.44
C GLY A 378 -40.45 14.71 40.90
N PRO A 379 -39.99 15.72 41.64
CA PRO A 379 -40.23 15.83 43.08
C PRO A 379 -41.67 16.30 43.40
N ASP A 380 -42.22 15.68 44.44
CA ASP A 380 -43.53 15.93 45.05
C ASP A 380 -43.60 17.33 45.68
N PRO A 381 -44.53 18.21 45.27
CA PRO A 381 -44.69 19.55 45.84
C PRO A 381 -45.61 19.50 47.06
N ASN A 382 -45.21 18.80 48.13
CA ASN A 382 -45.84 18.97 49.44
C ASN A 382 -45.02 18.38 50.59
N ARG A 383 -43.99 19.11 51.04
CA ARG A 383 -43.55 19.01 52.44
C ARG A 383 -43.05 20.35 52.95
N ARG A 384 -43.94 21.03 53.68
CA ARG A 384 -43.64 22.19 54.52
C ARG A 384 -42.95 21.71 55.82
N GLY A 385 -41.85 22.39 56.13
CA GLY A 385 -41.32 22.76 57.46
C GLY A 385 -41.45 21.79 58.64
N ARG A 386 -40.29 21.45 59.22
CA ARG A 386 -39.80 22.06 60.47
C ARG A 386 -38.31 21.81 60.63
#